data_AF-A0A9D2ZS22-F1
#
_entry.id   AF-A0A9D2ZS22-F1
#
_cell.length_a   1.000
_cell.length_b   1.000
_cell.length_c   1.000
_cell.angle_alpha   90.00
_cell.angle_beta   90.00
_cell.angle_gamma   90.00
#
_symmetry.space_group_name_H-M   'P 1'
#
loop_
_entity.id
_entity.type
_entity.pdbx_description
1 polymer ?
#
loop_
_entity_poly.entity_id
_entity_poly.type
_entity_poly.pdbx_seq_one_letter_code
_entity_poly.pdbx_strand_id
1 'polypeptide(L)'
;MIKYLLRRVAIYVVMIFLTTTGGYFLAVTSLNPALLEQERIPRPSPEQVQRNFAALNLDPSMSAWERYVQWLTNIVLHWDWGRSPNGAYI
;
A
#
# COMPACT_ATOMS: atom_id res chain seq x y z
N MET A 1 21.16 5.91 -29.97
CA MET A 1 19.71 5.83 -29.69
C MET A 1 19.39 5.01 -28.44
N ILE A 2 19.85 3.76 -28.30
CA ILE A 2 19.57 2.91 -27.12
C ILE A 2 19.98 3.57 -25.79
N LYS A 3 21.19 4.14 -25.70
CA LYS A 3 21.66 4.85 -24.49
C LYS A 3 20.74 6.01 -24.08
N TYR A 4 20.20 6.74 -25.05
CA TYR A 4 19.26 7.84 -24.80
C TYR A 4 17.91 7.32 -24.28
N LEU A 5 17.38 6.26 -24.90
CA LEU A 5 16.14 5.63 -24.46
C LEU A 5 16.27 5.07 -23.05
N LEU A 6 17.37 4.35 -22.74
CA LEU A 6 17.63 3.83 -21.39
C LEU A 6 17.68 4.95 -20.34
N ARG A 7 18.38 6.05 -20.65
CA ARG A 7 18.41 7.22 -19.75
C ARG A 7 17.01 7.77 -19.49
N ARG A 8 16.19 7.87 -20.54
CA ARG A 8 14.83 8.40 -20.44
C ARG A 8 13.92 7.48 -19.62
N VAL A 9 14.01 6.17 -19.83
CA VAL A 9 13.29 5.17 -19.03
C VAL A 9 13.69 5.26 -17.57
N ALA A 10 15.00 5.33 -17.26
CA ALA A 10 15.47 5.45 -15.89
C ALA A 10 14.92 6.69 -15.18
N ILE A 11 14.88 7.84 -15.87
CA ILE A 11 14.28 9.07 -15.33
C ILE A 11 12.81 8.88 -15.00
N TYR A 12 12.04 8.26 -15.89
CA TYR A 12 10.62 8.00 -15.63
C TYR A 12 10.40 6.99 -14.52
N VAL A 13 11.22 5.94 -14.42
CA VAL A 13 11.15 4.97 -13.31
C VAL A 13 11.40 5.66 -11.97
N VAL A 14 12.42 6.52 -11.89
CA VAL A 14 12.71 7.30 -10.67
C VAL A 14 11.54 8.23 -10.34
N MET A 15 10.99 8.92 -11.34
CA MET A 15 9.86 9.81 -11.14
C MET A 15 8.63 9.05 -10.62
N ILE A 16 8.26 7.93 -11.25
CA ILE A 16 7.15 7.08 -10.81
C ILE A 16 7.40 6.60 -9.38
N PHE A 17 8.60 6.09 -9.08
CA PHE A 17 8.95 5.63 -7.74
C PHE A 17 8.77 6.73 -6.68
N LEU A 18 9.29 7.94 -6.94
CA LEU A 18 9.16 9.06 -6.01
C LEU A 18 7.70 9.50 -5.84
N THR A 19 6.95 9.61 -6.93
CA THR A 19 5.53 10.00 -6.90
C THR A 19 4.69 8.95 -6.16
N THR A 20 4.87 7.67 -6.44
CA THR A 20 4.14 6.59 -5.77
C THR A 20 4.50 6.50 -4.29
N THR A 21 5.78 6.66 -3.93
CA THR A 21 6.21 6.71 -2.52
C THR A 21 5.56 7.86 -1.78
N GLY A 22 5.58 9.07 -2.36
CA GLY A 22 4.90 10.22 -1.77
C GLY A 22 3.40 10.01 -1.64
N GLY A 23 2.76 9.46 -2.67
CA GLY A 23 1.33 9.11 -2.66
C GLY A 23 0.97 8.10 -1.57
N TYR A 24 1.81 7.07 -1.37
CA TYR A 24 1.63 6.08 -0.30
C TYR A 24 1.59 6.75 1.08
N PHE A 25 2.59 7.58 1.41
CA PHE A 25 2.65 8.22 2.71
C PHE A 25 1.54 9.25 2.91
N LEU A 26 1.17 9.99 1.86
CA LEU A 26 0.03 10.89 1.92
C LEU A 26 -1.27 10.11 2.19
N ALA A 27 -1.48 8.99 1.51
CA ALA A 27 -2.66 8.15 1.70
C ALA A 27 -2.72 7.60 3.14
N VAL A 28 -1.63 7.02 3.66
CA VAL A 28 -1.66 6.36 4.97
C VAL A 28 -1.78 7.35 6.14
N THR A 29 -1.37 8.60 5.95
CA THR A 29 -1.47 9.65 6.98
C THR A 29 -2.78 10.42 6.89
N SER A 30 -3.36 10.55 5.70
CA SER A 30 -4.58 11.34 5.48
C SER A 30 -5.86 10.50 5.50
N LEU A 31 -5.77 9.21 5.17
CA LEU A 31 -6.91 8.30 5.10
C LEU A 31 -6.91 7.36 6.31
N ASN A 32 -8.07 7.24 6.96
CA ASN A 32 -8.28 6.28 8.05
C ASN A 32 -9.44 5.31 7.70
N PRO A 33 -9.21 4.32 6.82
CA PRO A 33 -10.25 3.40 6.39
C PRO A 33 -10.81 2.53 7.52
N ALA A 34 -10.08 2.36 8.62
CA ALA A 34 -10.56 1.61 9.78
C ALA A 34 -11.78 2.27 10.44
N LEU A 35 -11.96 3.59 10.32
CA LEU A 35 -13.17 4.27 10.80
C LEU A 35 -14.41 3.78 10.05
N LEU A 36 -14.31 3.64 8.72
CA LEU A 36 -15.42 3.13 7.89
C LEU A 36 -15.75 1.66 8.21
N GLU A 37 -14.74 0.86 8.56
CA GLU A 37 -14.94 -0.53 8.96
C GLU A 37 -15.68 -0.63 10.30
N GLN A 38 -15.35 0.23 11.26
CA GLN A 38 -15.98 0.26 12.59
C GLN A 38 -17.47 0.65 12.54
N GLU A 39 -17.88 1.35 11.48
CA GLU A 39 -19.27 1.78 11.26
C GLU A 39 -20.13 0.71 10.57
N ARG A 40 -19.54 -0.41 10.15
CA ARG A 40 -20.29 -1.52 9.53
C ARG A 40 -21.30 -2.12 10.51
N ILE A 41 -22.39 -2.65 9.96
CA ILE A 41 -23.43 -3.36 10.72
C ILE A 41 -23.48 -4.82 10.25
N PRO A 42 -23.30 -5.80 11.16
CA PRO A 42 -23.02 -5.68 12.60
C PRO A 42 -21.65 -5.04 12.90
N ARG A 43 -21.53 -4.32 14.03
CA ARG A 43 -20.28 -3.64 14.42
C ARG A 43 -19.16 -4.67 14.63
N PRO A 44 -18.07 -4.63 13.84
CA PRO A 44 -16.97 -5.55 14.03
C PRO A 44 -16.21 -5.22 15.33
N SER A 45 -15.68 -6.25 15.99
CA SER A 45 -14.79 -6.05 17.13
C SER A 45 -13.46 -5.43 16.68
N PRO A 46 -12.74 -4.70 17.56
CA PRO A 46 -11.43 -4.13 17.23
C PRO A 46 -10.43 -5.17 16.69
N GLU A 47 -10.46 -6.39 17.23
CA GLU A 47 -9.63 -7.51 16.76
C GLU A 47 -10.01 -7.97 15.35
N GLN A 48 -11.32 -8.00 15.02
CA GLN A 48 -11.77 -8.33 13.68
C GLN A 48 -11.30 -7.28 12.67
N VAL A 49 -11.42 -5.99 13.02
CA VAL A 49 -10.90 -4.90 12.20
C VAL A 49 -9.39 -5.08 11.99
N GLN A 50 -8.60 -5.27 13.06
CA GLN A 50 -7.16 -5.47 12.95
C GLN A 50 -6.81 -6.65 12.04
N ARG A 51 -7.44 -7.81 12.23
CA ARG A 51 -7.21 -9.00 11.40
C ARG A 51 -7.55 -8.76 9.92
N ASN A 52 -8.65 -8.06 9.64
CA ASN A 52 -9.05 -7.71 8.27
C ASN A 52 -7.99 -6.83 7.60
N PHE A 53 -7.51 -5.80 8.29
CA PHE A 53 -6.49 -4.91 7.76
C PHE A 53 -5.11 -5.58 7.65
N ALA A 54 -4.73 -6.44 8.60
CA ALA A 54 -3.50 -7.23 8.52
C ALA A 54 -3.50 -8.16 7.30
N ALA A 55 -4.65 -8.79 6.98
CA ALA A 55 -4.81 -9.60 5.77
C ALA A 55 -4.65 -8.81 4.45
N LEU A 56 -4.75 -7.48 4.51
CA LEU A 56 -4.53 -6.57 3.38
C LEU A 56 -3.13 -5.93 3.39
N ASN A 57 -2.20 -6.41 4.23
CA ASN A 57 -0.90 -5.76 4.50
C ASN A 57 -1.03 -4.31 5.03
N LEU A 58 -2.12 -4.02 5.73
CA LEU A 58 -2.44 -2.69 6.28
C LEU A 58 -2.57 -2.73 7.80
N ASP A 59 -1.85 -3.63 8.48
CA ASP A 59 -1.95 -3.81 9.93
C ASP A 59 -1.81 -2.47 10.67
N PRO A 60 -2.86 -2.01 11.39
CA PRO A 60 -2.82 -0.73 12.08
C PRO A 60 -1.79 -0.67 13.21
N SER A 61 -1.30 -1.80 13.74
CA SER A 61 -0.26 -1.79 14.77
C SER A 61 1.15 -1.52 14.23
N MET A 62 1.36 -1.64 12.91
CA MET A 62 2.64 -1.34 12.27
C MET A 62 2.77 0.15 11.99
N SER A 63 3.97 0.70 12.08
CA SER A 63 4.26 2.04 11.61
C SER A 63 4.04 2.16 10.08
N ALA A 64 3.81 3.38 9.61
CA ALA A 64 3.69 3.65 8.17
C ALA A 64 4.94 3.19 7.39
N TRP A 65 6.12 3.32 8.00
CA TRP A 65 7.38 2.90 7.40
C TRP A 65 7.48 1.37 7.26
N GLU A 66 7.14 0.62 8.30
CA GLU A 66 7.17 -0.85 8.25
C GLU A 66 6.21 -1.39 7.19
N ARG A 67 4.99 -0.83 7.11
CA ARG A 67 4.01 -1.20 6.08
C ARG A 67 4.51 -0.86 4.68
N TYR A 68 5.15 0.30 4.50
CA TYR A 68 5.74 0.70 3.23
C TYR A 68 6.85 -0.25 2.78
N VAL A 69 7.76 -0.60 3.69
CA VAL A 69 8.86 -1.54 3.40
C VAL A 69 8.29 -2.91 3.01
N GLN A 70 7.34 -3.44 3.78
CA GLN A 70 6.69 -4.71 3.47
C GLN A 70 6.02 -4.70 2.09
N TRP A 71 5.27 -3.64 1.77
CA TRP A 71 4.63 -3.46 0.47
C TRP A 71 5.65 -3.40 -0.68
N LEU A 72 6.71 -2.61 -0.53
CA LEU A 72 7.76 -2.49 -1.54
C LEU A 72 8.50 -3.81 -1.74
N THR A 73 8.81 -4.53 -0.65
CA THR A 73 9.42 -5.86 -0.70
C THR A 73 8.53 -6.85 -1.45
N ASN A 74 7.21 -6.83 -1.22
CA ASN A 74 6.28 -7.69 -1.93
C ASN A 74 6.22 -7.41 -3.44
N ILE A 75 6.24 -6.14 -3.83
CA ILE A 75 6.30 -5.77 -5.26
C ILE A 75 7.60 -6.27 -5.89
N VAL A 76 8.75 -5.99 -5.27
CA VAL A 76 10.06 -6.28 -5.85
C VAL A 76 10.37 -7.78 -5.89
N LEU A 77 10.01 -8.52 -4.84
CA LEU A 77 10.35 -9.94 -4.72
C LEU A 77 9.27 -10.89 -5.24
N HIS A 78 8.00 -10.48 -5.18
CA HIS A 78 6.86 -11.37 -5.46
C HIS A 78 5.91 -10.84 -6.53
N TRP A 79 6.14 -9.62 -7.04
CA TRP A 79 5.22 -8.94 -7.97
C TRP A 79 3.79 -8.80 -7.41
N ASP A 80 3.66 -8.75 -6.08
CA ASP A 80 2.38 -8.58 -5.39
C ASP A 80 2.18 -7.09 -5.08
N TRP A 81 1.21 -6.47 -5.77
CA TRP A 81 0.87 -5.06 -5.64
C TRP A 81 -0.11 -4.79 -4.48
N GLY A 82 -0.60 -5.85 -3.84
CA GLY A 82 -1.57 -5.80 -2.76
C GLY A 82 -2.98 -6.19 -3.20
N ARG A 83 -3.94 -5.84 -2.34
CA ARG A 83 -5.34 -6.22 -2.50
C ARG A 83 -6.24 -5.00 -2.46
N SER A 84 -7.33 -5.05 -3.21
CA SER A 84 -8.44 -4.11 -3.13
C SER A 84 -9.25 -4.32 -1.84
N PRO A 85 -10.15 -3.39 -1.47
CA PRO A 85 -10.96 -3.50 -0.25
C PRO A 85 -11.88 -4.73 -0.20
N ASN A 86 -12.23 -5.31 -1.35
CA ASN A 86 -12.97 -6.56 -1.47
C ASN A 86 -12.07 -7.81 -1.56
N GLY A 87 -10.75 -7.65 -1.37
CA GLY A 87 -9.78 -8.74 -1.32
C GLY A 87 -9.28 -9.23 -2.68
N ALA A 88 -9.66 -8.60 -3.79
CA ALA A 88 -9.14 -8.94 -5.10
C ALA A 88 -7.69 -8.46 -5.24
N TYR A 89 -6.86 -9.21 -5.96
CA TYR A 89 -5.51 -8.77 -6.29
C TYR A 89 -5.55 -7.55 -7.21
N ILE A 90 -4.59 -6.65 -7.02
CA ILE A 90 -4.34 -5.49 -7.88
C ILE A 90 -3.30 -5.87 -8.93
#